data_AF-A0A8C8SXB9-F1
#
_entry.id   AF-A0A8C8SXB9-F1
#
_cell.length_a   1.000
_cell.length_b   1.000
_cell.length_c   1.000
_cell.angle_alpha   90.00
_cell.angle_beta   90.00
_cell.angle_gamma   90.00
#
_symmetry.space_group_name_H-M   'P 1'
#
loop_
_entity.id
_entity.type
_entity.pdbx_description
1 polymer ?
#
loop_
_entity_poly.entity_id
_entity_poly.type
_entity_poly.pdbx_seq_one_letter_code
_entity_poly.pdbx_strand_id
1 'polypeptide(L)'
;MGLPLALLVLCLFPASLGLVPPDPRLLVQGRARLQEAQALAQHPTLGACWARALGRLDTGCQQLSEEQQSHIALAFAHCHLHRSGRPFPRCEAGSSVRACTQHMDPVAFGVYTEFFTHAHSICYLLRSEAWQQRAETAVHRLVSSSEGVAERLEETNLLAEQAARAQEAALRSQEEILRHGLLLRQTLQDSSRGVREAFQDMQESASRQRLAFAEIVNRLSFLHHFLVGESQALGSFLYHLLTSSAALLLTSSQRTAGARLVLLALVGLNVYLERVVSGVV
;
A
#
# COMPACT_ATOMS: atom_id res chain seq x y z
N MET A 1 9.44 68.55 33.40
CA MET A 1 8.28 67.89 34.04
C MET A 1 7.05 68.37 33.30
N GLY A 2 6.46 67.75 32.28
CA GLY A 2 6.48 66.39 31.74
C GLY A 2 5.15 66.25 31.00
N LEU A 3 5.02 66.87 29.82
CA LEU A 3 3.83 66.71 28.97
C LEU A 3 3.80 65.27 28.44
N PRO A 4 2.70 64.52 28.57
CA PRO A 4 2.73 63.11 28.28
C PRO A 4 2.72 62.91 26.76
N LEU A 5 3.80 62.30 26.29
CA LEU A 5 4.05 61.79 24.94
C LEU A 5 2.97 60.83 24.41
N ALA A 6 1.97 60.46 25.23
CA ALA A 6 0.98 59.44 24.95
C ALA A 6 -0.12 59.87 23.95
N LEU A 7 -0.45 61.17 23.87
CA LEU A 7 -1.49 61.66 22.97
C LEU A 7 -1.04 61.78 21.51
N LEU A 8 0.27 61.90 21.26
CA LEU A 8 0.81 61.98 19.90
C LEU A 8 0.96 60.61 19.23
N VAL A 9 1.05 59.52 20.01
CA VAL A 9 1.21 58.16 19.48
C VAL A 9 -0.12 57.59 18.94
N LEU A 10 -1.27 58.06 19.44
CA LEU A 10 -2.59 57.64 18.94
C LEU A 10 -2.96 58.21 17.57
N CYS A 11 -2.26 59.25 17.09
CA CYS A 11 -2.50 59.83 15.76
C CYS A 11 -1.57 59.27 14.66
N LEU A 12 -0.57 58.45 15.02
CA LEU A 12 0.43 57.90 14.08
C LEU A 12 0.14 56.46 13.63
N PHE A 13 -0.83 55.79 14.26
CA PHE A 13 -1.42 54.59 13.67
C PHE A 13 -2.65 55.02 12.87
N PRO A 14 -2.60 55.06 11.53
CA PRO A 14 -3.84 55.00 10.79
C PRO A 14 -4.47 53.69 11.25
N ALA A 15 -5.58 53.77 11.97
CA ALA A 15 -6.51 52.68 12.08
C ALA A 15 -7.03 52.45 10.66
N SER A 16 -6.21 51.77 9.84
CA SER A 16 -6.68 51.00 8.72
C SER A 16 -7.57 49.92 9.35
N LEU A 17 -8.80 50.30 9.68
CA LEU A 17 -9.95 49.45 9.42
C LEU A 17 -9.91 49.19 7.91
N GLY A 18 -8.98 48.32 7.51
CA GLY A 18 -9.09 47.61 6.27
C GLY A 18 -10.36 46.81 6.44
N LEU A 19 -11.47 47.36 5.93
CA LEU A 19 -12.55 46.56 5.41
C LEU A 19 -11.88 45.66 4.38
N VAL A 20 -11.43 44.49 4.85
CA VAL A 20 -11.02 43.39 3.98
C VAL A 20 -12.18 43.24 3.00
N PRO A 21 -11.95 43.43 1.69
CA PRO A 21 -13.03 43.31 0.72
C PRO A 21 -13.59 41.90 0.89
N PRO A 22 -14.91 41.76 1.15
CA PRO A 22 -15.49 40.47 1.41
C PRO A 22 -15.21 39.55 0.23
N ASP A 23 -14.78 38.33 0.54
CA ASP A 23 -14.35 37.34 -0.44
C ASP A 23 -15.42 37.21 -1.54
N PRO A 24 -15.10 37.40 -2.83
CA PRO A 24 -16.09 37.44 -3.90
C PRO A 24 -16.98 36.21 -3.94
N ARG A 25 -16.44 35.04 -3.55
CA ARG A 25 -17.18 33.78 -3.44
C ARG A 25 -18.23 33.80 -2.34
N LEU A 26 -17.88 34.35 -1.17
CA LEU A 26 -18.81 34.52 -0.05
C LEU A 26 -19.93 35.50 -0.37
N LEU A 27 -19.63 36.57 -1.12
CA LEU A 27 -20.65 37.51 -1.59
C LEU A 27 -21.64 36.87 -2.57
N VAL A 28 -21.15 36.09 -3.53
CA VAL A 28 -22.00 35.38 -4.49
C VAL A 28 -22.87 34.35 -3.79
N GLN A 29 -22.29 33.58 -2.88
CA GLN A 29 -23.02 32.59 -2.08
C GLN A 29 -24.05 33.26 -1.15
N GLY A 30 -23.70 34.37 -0.53
CA GLY A 30 -24.60 35.17 0.31
C GLY A 30 -25.76 35.75 -0.48
N ARG A 31 -25.52 36.25 -1.71
CA ARG A 31 -26.58 36.74 -2.61
C ARG A 31 -27.51 35.62 -3.06
N ALA A 32 -26.98 34.46 -3.43
CA ALA A 32 -27.78 33.30 -3.81
C ALA A 32 -28.69 32.85 -2.65
N ARG A 33 -28.14 32.73 -1.44
CA ARG A 33 -28.93 32.40 -0.24
C ARG A 33 -29.95 33.47 0.13
N LEU A 34 -29.62 34.75 -0.04
CA LEU A 34 -30.55 35.84 0.19
C LEU A 34 -31.70 35.79 -0.82
N GLN A 35 -31.41 35.54 -2.10
CA GLN A 35 -32.42 35.41 -3.15
C GLN A 35 -33.33 34.20 -2.91
N GLU A 36 -32.76 33.06 -2.50
CA GLU A 36 -33.51 31.87 -2.11
C GLU A 36 -34.41 32.17 -0.89
N ALA A 37 -33.87 32.81 0.16
CA ALA A 37 -34.64 33.18 1.35
C ALA A 37 -35.73 34.22 1.03
N GLN A 38 -35.47 35.17 0.12
CA GLN A 38 -36.44 36.15 -0.35
C GLN A 38 -37.53 35.51 -1.20
N ALA A 39 -37.18 34.57 -2.08
CA ALA A 39 -38.14 33.79 -2.85
C ALA A 39 -39.04 33.00 -1.90
N LEU A 40 -38.47 32.28 -0.93
CA LEU A 40 -39.22 31.54 0.09
C LEU A 40 -40.10 32.47 0.96
N ALA A 41 -39.64 33.68 1.28
CA ALA A 41 -40.38 34.65 2.10
C ALA A 41 -41.49 35.39 1.34
N GLN A 42 -41.37 35.56 0.02
CA GLN A 42 -42.41 36.18 -0.81
C GLN A 42 -43.62 35.28 -1.03
N HIS A 43 -43.47 33.97 -0.83
CA HIS A 43 -44.58 33.04 -0.95
C HIS A 43 -45.40 33.01 0.36
N PRO A 44 -46.73 33.21 0.31
CA PRO A 44 -47.54 33.13 1.51
C PRO A 44 -47.44 31.72 2.09
N THR A 45 -46.83 31.59 3.27
CA THR A 45 -46.87 30.32 4.00
C THR A 45 -48.33 30.05 4.34
N LEU A 46 -48.92 29.08 3.63
CA LEU A 46 -50.27 28.62 3.86
C LEU A 46 -50.44 28.34 5.36
N GLY A 47 -51.21 29.17 6.07
CA GLY A 47 -51.39 29.01 7.50
C GLY A 47 -51.99 27.63 7.80
N ALA A 48 -51.67 27.05 8.97
CA ALA A 48 -52.12 25.70 9.34
C ALA A 48 -53.64 25.49 9.26
N CYS A 49 -54.46 26.55 9.36
CA CYS A 49 -55.91 26.47 9.13
C CYS A 49 -56.25 26.18 7.67
N TRP A 50 -55.69 26.96 6.74
CA TRP A 50 -55.90 26.81 5.30
C TRP A 50 -55.33 25.49 4.77
N ALA A 51 -54.17 25.07 5.26
CA ALA A 51 -53.58 23.77 4.95
C ALA A 51 -54.51 22.60 5.35
N ARG A 52 -55.09 22.66 6.56
CA ARG A 52 -56.07 21.67 7.01
C ARG A 52 -57.37 21.71 6.21
N ALA A 53 -57.84 22.89 5.81
CA ALA A 53 -59.02 23.03 4.96
C ALA A 53 -58.80 22.34 3.60
N LEU A 54 -57.66 22.58 2.94
CA LEU A 54 -57.32 21.94 1.67
C LEU A 54 -57.08 20.42 1.78
N GLY A 55 -56.60 19.96 2.94
CA GLY A 55 -56.38 18.53 3.21
C GLY A 55 -57.66 17.71 3.33
N ARG A 56 -58.83 18.34 3.46
CA ARG A 56 -60.15 17.68 3.51
C ARG A 56 -60.77 17.42 2.14
N LEU A 57 -60.08 17.79 1.06
CA LEU A 57 -60.55 17.59 -0.32
C LEU A 57 -59.95 16.31 -0.90
N ASP A 58 -60.76 15.26 -1.02
CA ASP A 58 -60.34 13.94 -1.52
C ASP A 58 -60.00 13.93 -3.02
N THR A 59 -60.78 14.64 -3.85
CA THR A 59 -60.64 14.69 -5.32
C THR A 59 -59.72 15.83 -5.80
N GLY A 60 -59.22 16.65 -4.90
CA GLY A 60 -58.40 17.83 -5.20
C GLY A 60 -59.17 19.04 -5.74
N CYS A 61 -58.46 20.06 -6.25
CA CYS A 61 -59.05 21.36 -6.62
C CYS A 61 -59.52 21.46 -8.09
N GLN A 62 -59.27 20.44 -8.92
CA GLN A 62 -59.60 20.50 -10.35
C GLN A 62 -61.10 20.34 -10.60
N GLN A 63 -61.78 19.51 -9.80
CA GLN A 63 -63.21 19.25 -9.88
C GLN A 63 -63.78 19.19 -8.46
N LEU A 64 -64.33 20.32 -8.01
CA LEU A 64 -65.10 20.38 -6.77
C LEU A 64 -66.57 20.17 -7.12
N SER A 65 -67.24 19.22 -6.46
CA SER A 65 -68.69 19.17 -6.47
C SER A 65 -69.28 20.40 -5.75
N GLU A 66 -70.56 20.72 -5.96
CA GLU A 66 -71.22 21.83 -5.24
C GLU A 66 -71.16 21.65 -3.72
N GLU A 67 -71.24 20.40 -3.24
CA GLU A 67 -71.10 20.05 -1.83
C GLU A 67 -69.66 20.31 -1.35
N GLN A 68 -68.65 19.86 -2.09
CA GLN A 68 -67.24 20.12 -1.76
C GLN A 68 -66.91 21.62 -1.80
N GLN A 69 -67.44 22.34 -2.78
CA GLN A 69 -67.32 23.79 -2.93
C GLN A 69 -67.91 24.52 -1.71
N SER A 70 -69.08 24.09 -1.26
CA SER A 70 -69.73 24.63 -0.06
C SER A 70 -68.91 24.35 1.20
N HIS A 71 -68.43 23.11 1.39
CA HIS A 71 -67.65 22.73 2.56
C HIS A 71 -66.28 23.42 2.62
N ILE A 72 -65.58 23.56 1.49
CA ILE A 72 -64.30 24.26 1.47
C ILE A 72 -64.49 25.77 1.70
N ALA A 73 -65.56 26.37 1.17
CA ALA A 73 -65.90 27.76 1.41
C ALA A 73 -66.20 28.02 2.89
N LEU A 74 -66.93 27.12 3.56
CA LEU A 74 -67.15 27.18 5.02
C LEU A 74 -65.83 27.07 5.80
N ALA A 75 -64.93 26.20 5.38
CA ALA A 75 -63.62 26.06 6.00
C ALA A 75 -62.75 27.33 5.81
N PHE A 76 -62.77 27.93 4.62
CA PHE A 76 -62.08 29.20 4.35
C PHE A 76 -62.67 30.37 5.13
N ALA A 77 -64.00 30.49 5.18
CA ALA A 77 -64.71 31.47 5.98
C ALA A 77 -64.34 31.33 7.46
N HIS A 78 -64.30 30.10 7.99
CA HIS A 78 -63.83 29.83 9.34
C HIS A 78 -62.40 30.31 9.57
N CYS A 79 -61.47 29.97 8.66
CA CYS A 79 -60.08 30.40 8.79
C CYS A 79 -59.92 31.92 8.73
N HIS A 80 -60.67 32.60 7.87
CA HIS A 80 -60.65 34.05 7.74
C HIS A 80 -61.23 34.75 8.98
N LEU A 81 -62.43 34.36 9.41
CA LEU A 81 -63.10 34.95 10.57
C LEU A 81 -62.31 34.71 11.86
N HIS A 82 -61.77 33.50 12.03
CA HIS A 82 -60.95 33.16 13.20
C HIS A 82 -59.67 34.00 13.25
N ARG A 83 -58.98 34.21 12.12
CA ARG A 83 -57.81 35.09 12.05
C ARG A 83 -58.17 36.54 12.38
N SER A 84 -59.37 36.98 12.04
CA SER A 84 -59.91 38.32 12.33
C SER A 84 -60.49 38.46 13.74
N GLY A 85 -60.37 37.44 14.60
CA GLY A 85 -60.88 37.46 15.97
C GLY A 85 -62.41 37.34 16.08
N ARG A 86 -63.11 36.97 15.01
CA ARG A 86 -64.56 36.78 15.00
C ARG A 86 -64.91 35.31 15.27
N PRO A 87 -65.84 35.02 16.19
CA PRO A 87 -66.25 33.65 16.48
C PRO A 87 -67.06 33.09 15.31
N PHE A 88 -66.62 31.97 14.76
CA PHE A 88 -67.37 31.21 13.77
C PHE A 88 -67.05 29.72 13.94
N PRO A 89 -68.04 28.85 14.22
CA PRO A 89 -67.78 27.43 14.46
C PRO A 89 -67.28 26.73 13.19
N ARG A 90 -66.57 25.60 13.35
CA ARG A 90 -66.23 24.74 12.22
C ARG A 90 -67.46 23.95 11.81
N CYS A 91 -67.65 23.78 10.50
CA CYS A 91 -68.61 22.79 9.99
C CYS A 91 -67.96 21.40 10.07
N GLU A 92 -68.55 20.50 10.84
CA GLU A 92 -68.04 19.14 11.06
C GLU A 92 -68.20 18.25 9.82
N ALA A 93 -67.31 17.27 9.66
CA ALA A 93 -67.36 16.34 8.54
C ALA A 93 -68.66 15.50 8.59
N GLY A 94 -69.44 15.51 7.50
CA GLY A 94 -70.74 14.83 7.41
C GLY A 94 -71.95 15.66 7.87
N SER A 95 -71.76 16.88 8.34
CA SER A 95 -72.88 17.82 8.56
C SER A 95 -73.39 18.34 7.21
N SER A 96 -74.70 18.54 7.07
CA SER A 96 -75.22 19.19 5.86
C SER A 96 -74.83 20.66 5.81
N VAL A 97 -74.60 21.20 4.60
CA VAL A 97 -74.30 22.63 4.39
C VAL A 97 -75.36 23.51 5.05
N ARG A 98 -76.63 23.13 4.94
CA ARG A 98 -77.76 23.85 5.56
C ARG A 98 -77.64 23.95 7.07
N ALA A 99 -77.22 22.87 7.74
CA ALA A 99 -77.03 22.88 9.19
C ALA A 99 -75.96 23.90 9.62
N CYS A 100 -74.94 24.10 8.78
CA CYS A 100 -73.86 25.05 9.03
C CYS A 100 -74.24 26.49 8.66
N THR A 101 -75.16 26.72 7.71
CA THR A 101 -75.51 28.06 7.19
C THR A 101 -76.77 28.69 7.79
N GLN A 102 -77.73 27.89 8.27
CA GLN A 102 -79.06 28.38 8.67
C GLN A 102 -79.10 29.41 9.82
N HIS A 103 -78.07 29.44 10.67
CA HIS A 103 -77.99 30.34 11.84
C HIS A 103 -76.79 31.28 11.78
N MET A 104 -76.22 31.48 10.59
CA MET A 104 -75.14 32.44 10.42
C MET A 104 -75.65 33.87 10.55
N ASP A 105 -74.87 34.72 11.21
CA ASP A 105 -75.10 36.16 11.13
C ASP A 105 -74.83 36.68 9.70
N PRO A 106 -75.33 37.87 9.33
CA PRO A 106 -75.16 38.40 7.97
C PRO A 106 -73.70 38.58 7.55
N VAL A 107 -72.78 38.84 8.49
CA VAL A 107 -71.35 39.00 8.20
C VAL A 107 -70.73 37.65 7.87
N ALA A 108 -70.99 36.62 8.69
CA ALA A 108 -70.53 35.26 8.47
C ALA A 108 -71.11 34.66 7.18
N PHE A 109 -72.39 34.90 6.90
CA PHE A 109 -73.02 34.47 5.65
C PHE A 109 -72.40 35.17 4.44
N GLY A 110 -72.16 36.49 4.50
CA GLY A 110 -71.49 37.24 3.43
C GLY A 110 -70.06 36.76 3.16
N VAL A 111 -69.27 36.51 4.21
CA VAL A 111 -67.91 35.95 4.08
C VAL A 111 -67.96 34.54 3.49
N TYR A 112 -68.89 33.69 3.92
CA TYR A 112 -69.11 32.39 3.31
C TYR A 112 -69.45 32.49 1.82
N THR A 113 -70.37 33.37 1.43
CA THR A 113 -70.76 33.56 0.02
C THR A 113 -69.57 34.01 -0.84
N GLU A 114 -68.74 34.93 -0.34
CA GLU A 114 -67.52 35.38 -1.03
C GLU A 114 -66.54 34.21 -1.27
N PHE A 115 -66.30 33.39 -0.24
CA PHE A 115 -65.45 32.21 -0.42
C PHE A 115 -66.10 31.12 -1.27
N PHE A 116 -67.43 31.04 -1.30
CA PHE A 116 -68.16 30.08 -2.12
C PHE A 116 -68.01 30.40 -3.61
N THR A 117 -68.21 31.66 -4.02
CA THR A 117 -68.03 32.08 -5.41
C THR A 117 -66.59 31.94 -5.89
N HIS A 118 -65.62 32.10 -5.00
CA HIS A 118 -64.18 32.02 -5.31
C HIS A 118 -63.50 30.71 -4.89
N ALA A 119 -64.25 29.70 -4.44
CA ALA A 119 -63.69 28.47 -3.87
C ALA A 119 -62.75 27.75 -4.84
N HIS A 120 -63.12 27.63 -6.12
CA HIS A 120 -62.29 26.96 -7.13
C HIS A 120 -60.95 27.67 -7.36
N SER A 121 -60.98 28.99 -7.60
CA SER A 121 -59.77 29.76 -7.89
C SER A 121 -58.84 29.81 -6.70
N ILE A 122 -59.38 29.99 -5.49
CA ILE A 122 -58.60 29.98 -4.24
C ILE A 122 -57.98 28.59 -4.01
N CYS A 123 -58.75 27.51 -4.14
CA CYS A 123 -58.24 26.16 -3.96
C CYS A 123 -57.09 25.87 -4.94
N TYR A 124 -57.29 26.18 -6.22
CA TYR A 124 -56.30 25.95 -7.26
C TYR A 124 -55.01 26.74 -6.99
N LEU A 125 -55.14 28.05 -6.68
CA LEU A 125 -54.00 28.90 -6.36
C LEU A 125 -53.18 28.33 -5.19
N LEU A 126 -53.83 28.09 -4.04
CA LEU A 126 -53.14 27.62 -2.84
C LEU A 126 -52.48 26.24 -3.05
N ARG A 127 -53.11 25.37 -3.86
CA ARG A 127 -52.53 24.07 -4.21
C ARG A 127 -51.35 24.21 -5.18
N SER A 128 -51.43 25.12 -6.13
CA SER A 128 -50.34 25.40 -7.06
C SER A 128 -49.13 25.96 -6.32
N GLU A 129 -49.30 26.91 -5.40
CA GLU A 129 -48.22 27.47 -4.58
C GLU A 129 -47.55 26.38 -3.72
N ALA A 130 -48.34 25.54 -3.05
CA ALA A 130 -47.82 24.44 -2.25
C ALA A 130 -47.10 23.39 -3.11
N TRP A 131 -47.51 23.18 -4.36
CA TRP A 131 -46.80 22.31 -5.29
C TRP A 131 -45.50 22.94 -5.77
N GLN A 132 -45.50 24.22 -6.13
CA GLN A 132 -44.29 24.95 -6.56
C GLN A 132 -43.21 24.89 -5.48
N GLN A 133 -43.54 25.18 -4.23
CA GLN A 133 -42.58 25.10 -3.11
C GLN A 133 -41.94 23.70 -2.97
N ARG A 134 -42.75 22.65 -3.13
CA ARG A 134 -42.24 21.27 -3.07
C ARG A 134 -41.39 20.94 -4.29
N ALA A 135 -41.80 21.39 -5.48
CA ALA A 135 -41.09 21.18 -6.73
C ALA A 135 -39.72 21.87 -6.69
N GLU A 136 -39.65 23.13 -6.27
CA GLU A 136 -38.40 23.88 -6.10
C GLU A 136 -37.45 23.16 -5.13
N THR A 137 -37.95 22.74 -3.97
CA THR A 137 -37.15 22.00 -2.99
C THR A 137 -36.63 20.66 -3.56
N ALA A 138 -37.47 19.94 -4.30
CA ALA A 138 -37.11 18.66 -4.91
C ALA A 138 -36.06 18.85 -6.01
N VAL A 139 -36.25 19.85 -6.89
CA VAL A 139 -35.30 20.19 -7.96
C VAL A 139 -33.97 20.62 -7.36
N HIS A 140 -33.97 21.50 -6.35
CA HIS A 140 -32.75 21.93 -5.68
C HIS A 140 -31.96 20.75 -5.09
N ARG A 141 -32.65 19.83 -4.39
CA ARG A 141 -32.03 18.61 -3.85
C ARG A 141 -31.49 17.71 -4.96
N LEU A 142 -32.22 17.57 -6.06
CA LEU A 142 -31.81 16.75 -7.19
C LEU A 142 -30.56 17.32 -7.87
N VAL A 143 -30.53 18.63 -8.11
CA VAL A 143 -29.37 19.33 -8.69
C VAL A 143 -28.15 19.16 -7.79
N SER A 144 -28.27 19.48 -6.50
CA SER A 144 -27.17 19.33 -5.54
C SER A 144 -26.67 17.89 -5.43
N SER A 145 -27.58 16.91 -5.43
CA SER A 145 -27.20 15.49 -5.44
C SER A 145 -26.51 15.08 -6.74
N SER A 146 -26.94 15.63 -7.89
CA SER A 146 -26.37 15.32 -9.20
C SER A 146 -24.97 15.90 -9.35
N GLU A 147 -24.77 17.14 -8.89
CA GLU A 147 -23.44 17.76 -8.79
C GLU A 147 -22.50 16.92 -7.93
N GLY A 148 -22.95 16.47 -6.75
CA GLY A 148 -22.14 15.62 -5.88
C GLY A 148 -21.83 14.24 -6.47
N VAL A 149 -22.72 13.67 -7.28
CA VAL A 149 -22.44 12.42 -8.01
C VAL A 149 -21.44 12.66 -9.15
N ALA A 150 -21.56 13.77 -9.87
CA ALA A 150 -20.64 14.13 -10.94
C ALA A 150 -19.20 14.31 -10.41
N GLU A 151 -19.04 15.05 -9.30
CA GLU A 151 -17.73 15.25 -8.65
C GLU A 151 -17.10 13.92 -8.22
N ARG A 152 -17.86 13.04 -7.58
CA ARG A 152 -17.37 11.72 -7.17
C ARG A 152 -16.99 10.83 -8.35
N LEU A 153 -17.72 10.93 -9.46
CA LEU A 153 -17.40 10.17 -10.67
C LEU A 153 -16.09 10.66 -11.29
N GLU A 154 -15.86 11.97 -11.29
CA GLU A 154 -14.59 12.57 -11.73
C GLU A 154 -13.42 12.10 -10.85
N GLU A 155 -13.57 12.16 -9.52
CA GLU A 155 -12.58 11.63 -8.58
C GLU A 155 -12.31 10.14 -8.80
N THR A 156 -13.36 9.34 -8.98
CA THR A 156 -13.25 7.89 -9.24
C THR A 156 -12.52 7.61 -10.54
N ASN A 157 -12.77 8.38 -11.60
CA ASN A 157 -12.05 8.25 -12.87
C ASN A 157 -10.55 8.55 -12.69
N LEU A 158 -10.20 9.61 -11.95
CA LEU A 158 -8.81 9.93 -11.66
C LEU A 158 -8.11 8.80 -10.88
N LEU A 159 -8.80 8.23 -9.89
CA LEU A 159 -8.29 7.07 -9.13
C LEU A 159 -8.13 5.83 -10.02
N ALA A 160 -9.09 5.56 -10.91
CA ALA A 160 -9.01 4.45 -11.85
C ALA A 160 -7.83 4.59 -12.82
N GLU A 161 -7.58 5.80 -13.33
CA GLU A 161 -6.42 6.08 -14.16
C GLU A 161 -5.10 5.88 -13.39
N GLN A 162 -5.02 6.35 -12.16
CA GLN A 162 -3.83 6.16 -11.32
C GLN A 162 -3.58 4.68 -11.03
N ALA A 163 -4.63 3.92 -10.71
CA ALA A 163 -4.55 2.49 -10.48
C ALA A 163 -4.09 1.74 -11.74
N ALA A 164 -4.60 2.10 -12.91
CA ALA A 164 -4.18 1.52 -14.19
C ALA A 164 -2.69 1.77 -14.47
N ARG A 165 -2.20 3.01 -14.24
CA ARG A 165 -0.78 3.35 -14.39
C ARG A 165 0.10 2.57 -13.40
N ALA A 166 -0.33 2.44 -12.15
CA ALA A 166 0.39 1.67 -11.14
C ALA A 166 0.46 0.17 -11.51
N GLN A 167 -0.64 -0.39 -12.03
CA GLN A 167 -0.68 -1.77 -12.48
C GLN A 167 0.23 -2.01 -13.68
N GLU A 168 0.28 -1.08 -14.65
CA GLU A 168 1.20 -1.15 -15.77
C GLU A 168 2.67 -1.13 -15.31
N ALA A 169 3.02 -0.22 -14.39
CA ALA A 169 4.37 -0.16 -13.82
C ALA A 169 4.75 -1.45 -13.06
N ALA A 170 3.81 -2.01 -12.30
CA ALA A 170 4.02 -3.27 -11.59
C ALA A 170 4.22 -4.45 -12.56
N LEU A 171 3.45 -4.51 -13.65
CA LEU A 171 3.62 -5.54 -14.68
C LEU A 171 4.99 -5.44 -15.36
N ARG A 172 5.44 -4.24 -15.71
CA ARG A 172 6.80 -4.03 -16.27
C ARG A 172 7.89 -4.49 -15.31
N SER A 173 7.75 -4.20 -14.01
CA SER A 173 8.68 -4.69 -12.99
C SER A 173 8.69 -6.21 -12.87
N GLN A 174 7.52 -6.86 -12.91
CA GLN A 174 7.42 -8.33 -12.90
C GLN A 174 8.07 -8.96 -14.13
N GLU A 175 7.91 -8.36 -15.31
CA GLU A 175 8.56 -8.84 -16.54
C GLU A 175 10.09 -8.74 -16.44
N GLU A 176 10.61 -7.65 -15.90
CA GLU A 176 12.05 -7.48 -15.66
C GLU A 176 12.60 -8.50 -14.64
N ILE A 177 11.86 -8.74 -13.54
CA ILE A 177 12.22 -9.75 -12.54
C ILE A 177 12.24 -11.15 -13.17
N LEU A 178 11.25 -11.49 -14.00
CA LEU A 178 11.23 -12.78 -14.72
C LEU A 178 12.43 -12.91 -15.66
N ARG A 179 12.76 -11.86 -16.40
CA ARG A 179 13.92 -11.84 -17.30
C ARG A 179 15.23 -12.04 -16.53
N HIS A 180 15.43 -11.33 -15.41
CA HIS A 180 16.58 -11.52 -14.54
C HIS A 180 16.61 -12.91 -13.90
N GLY A 181 15.46 -13.46 -13.49
CA GLY A 181 15.35 -14.81 -12.95
C GLY A 181 15.74 -15.89 -13.96
N LEU A 182 15.32 -15.74 -15.23
CA LEU A 182 15.70 -16.65 -16.31
C LEU A 182 17.20 -16.57 -16.61
N LEU A 183 17.76 -15.37 -16.71
CA LEU A 183 19.19 -15.17 -16.92
C LEU A 183 20.01 -15.77 -15.77
N LEU A 184 19.63 -15.50 -14.52
CA LEU A 184 20.30 -16.03 -13.34
C LEU A 184 20.25 -17.55 -13.31
N ARG A 185 19.10 -18.15 -13.64
CA ARG A 185 18.98 -19.61 -13.75
C ARG A 185 19.98 -20.17 -14.76
N GLN A 186 20.11 -19.53 -15.92
CA GLN A 186 21.07 -19.95 -16.94
C GLN A 186 22.52 -19.83 -16.42
N THR A 187 22.89 -18.69 -15.86
CA THR A 187 24.23 -18.47 -15.29
C THR A 187 24.55 -19.46 -14.17
N LEU A 188 23.59 -19.79 -13.30
CA LEU A 188 23.77 -20.80 -12.26
C LEU A 188 23.96 -22.20 -12.84
N GLN A 189 23.24 -22.55 -13.90
CA GLN A 189 23.43 -23.83 -14.59
C GLN A 189 24.81 -23.92 -15.23
N ASP A 190 25.26 -22.86 -15.91
CA ASP A 190 26.57 -22.81 -16.55
C ASP A 190 27.70 -22.82 -15.52
N SER A 191 27.58 -22.06 -14.43
CA SER A 191 28.53 -22.08 -13.32
C SER A 191 28.58 -23.45 -12.64
N SER A 192 27.43 -24.09 -12.41
CA SER A 192 27.39 -25.45 -11.85
C SER A 192 28.08 -26.48 -12.75
N ARG A 193 27.89 -26.38 -14.07
CA ARG A 193 28.62 -27.20 -15.04
C ARG A 193 30.11 -26.92 -15.00
N GLY A 194 30.53 -25.66 -15.06
CA GLY A 194 31.94 -25.27 -15.00
C GLY A 194 32.63 -25.72 -13.70
N VAL A 195 31.94 -25.66 -12.55
CA VAL A 195 32.48 -26.19 -11.28
C VAL A 195 32.66 -27.70 -11.33
N ARG A 196 31.70 -28.44 -11.92
CA ARG A 196 31.84 -29.90 -12.09
C ARG A 196 32.99 -30.25 -13.01
N GLU A 197 33.12 -29.55 -14.13
CA GLU A 197 34.23 -29.75 -15.08
C GLU A 197 35.57 -29.44 -14.42
N ALA A 198 35.71 -28.30 -13.74
CA ALA A 198 36.94 -27.95 -13.02
C ALA A 198 37.29 -28.98 -11.92
N PHE A 199 36.29 -29.52 -11.23
CA PHE A 199 36.51 -30.58 -10.26
C PHE A 199 36.98 -31.88 -10.91
N GLN A 200 36.40 -32.26 -12.05
CA GLN A 200 36.83 -33.43 -12.83
C GLN A 200 38.26 -33.26 -13.35
N ASP A 201 38.60 -32.11 -13.93
CA ASP A 201 39.96 -31.79 -14.38
C ASP A 201 40.96 -31.81 -13.24
N MET A 202 40.58 -31.28 -12.07
CA MET A 202 41.43 -31.29 -10.88
C MET A 202 41.67 -32.72 -10.38
N GLN A 203 40.63 -33.56 -10.37
CA GLN A 203 40.74 -34.95 -9.96
C GLN A 203 41.63 -35.75 -10.94
N GLU A 204 41.47 -35.52 -12.25
CA GLU A 204 42.31 -36.15 -13.26
C GLU A 204 43.76 -35.70 -13.13
N SER A 205 44.00 -34.38 -13.01
CA SER A 205 45.34 -33.81 -12.80
C SER A 205 46.01 -34.35 -11.54
N ALA A 206 45.28 -34.43 -10.41
CA ALA A 206 45.79 -35.00 -9.16
C ALA A 206 46.16 -36.49 -9.32
N SER A 207 45.38 -37.26 -10.08
CA SER A 207 45.68 -38.67 -10.37
C SER A 207 46.96 -38.81 -11.21
N ARG A 208 47.13 -37.98 -12.25
CA ARG A 208 48.36 -37.94 -13.07
C ARG A 208 49.58 -37.51 -12.24
N GLN A 209 49.42 -36.48 -11.41
CA GLN A 209 50.48 -36.04 -10.49
C GLN A 209 50.88 -37.17 -9.53
N ARG A 210 49.92 -37.90 -8.94
CA ARG A 210 50.21 -39.04 -8.07
C ARG A 210 51.00 -40.13 -8.77
N LEU A 211 50.70 -40.44 -10.04
CA LEU A 211 51.47 -41.39 -10.85
C LEU A 211 52.91 -40.89 -11.11
N ALA A 212 53.07 -39.62 -11.47
CA ALA A 212 54.39 -39.02 -11.68
C ALA A 212 55.22 -38.99 -10.39
N PHE A 213 54.61 -38.62 -9.25
CA PHE A 213 55.27 -38.66 -7.94
C PHE A 213 55.69 -40.09 -7.56
N ALA A 214 54.85 -41.10 -7.83
CA ALA A 214 55.21 -42.50 -7.57
C ALA A 214 56.43 -42.95 -8.40
N GLU A 215 56.51 -42.56 -9.67
CA GLU A 215 57.68 -42.84 -10.51
C GLU A 215 58.95 -42.15 -9.98
N ILE A 216 58.87 -40.87 -9.61
CA ILE A 216 60.00 -40.10 -9.08
C ILE A 216 60.50 -40.72 -7.77
N VAL A 217 59.59 -41.03 -6.83
CA VAL A 217 59.94 -41.66 -5.55
C VAL A 217 60.58 -43.02 -5.78
N ASN A 218 60.11 -43.80 -6.75
CA ASN A 218 60.71 -45.10 -7.08
C ASN A 218 62.14 -44.96 -7.62
N ARG A 219 62.39 -44.00 -8.52
CA ARG A 219 63.74 -43.70 -9.01
C ARG A 219 64.67 -43.21 -7.90
N LEU A 220 64.15 -42.37 -6.99
CA LEU A 220 64.89 -41.89 -5.83
C LEU A 220 65.24 -43.03 -4.87
N SER A 221 64.29 -43.93 -4.60
CA SER A 221 64.50 -45.12 -3.78
C SER A 221 65.60 -46.02 -4.36
N PHE A 222 65.56 -46.28 -5.67
CA PHE A 222 66.61 -47.03 -6.36
C PHE A 222 67.99 -46.38 -6.21
N LEU A 223 68.08 -45.07 -6.43
CA LEU A 223 69.34 -44.34 -6.30
C LEU A 223 69.84 -44.29 -4.84
N HIS A 224 68.93 -44.16 -3.88
CA HIS A 224 69.26 -44.23 -2.46
C HIS A 224 69.80 -45.60 -2.07
N HIS A 225 69.13 -46.68 -2.48
CA HIS A 225 69.60 -48.05 -2.25
C HIS A 225 70.96 -48.32 -2.91
N PHE A 226 71.17 -47.85 -4.14
CA PHE A 226 72.46 -47.97 -4.83
C PHE A 226 73.57 -47.21 -4.09
N LEU A 227 73.33 -45.95 -3.71
CA LEU A 227 74.32 -45.14 -3.00
C LEU A 227 74.67 -45.72 -1.62
N VAL A 228 73.66 -46.15 -0.85
CA VAL A 228 73.88 -46.79 0.45
C VAL A 228 74.64 -48.10 0.27
N GLY A 229 74.27 -48.92 -0.72
CA GLY A 229 74.97 -50.17 -1.04
C GLY A 229 76.44 -49.97 -1.40
N GLU A 230 76.74 -49.05 -2.31
CA GLU A 230 78.12 -48.71 -2.70
C GLU A 230 78.93 -48.13 -1.55
N SER A 231 78.33 -47.24 -0.75
CA SER A 231 79.01 -46.65 0.41
C SER A 231 79.38 -47.69 1.47
N GLN A 232 78.52 -48.67 1.71
CA GLN A 232 78.80 -49.77 2.63
C GLN A 232 79.85 -50.73 2.07
N ALA A 233 79.83 -51.01 0.77
CA ALA A 233 80.84 -51.84 0.12
C ALA A 233 82.24 -51.22 0.22
N LEU A 234 82.37 -49.91 -0.04
CA LEU A 234 83.62 -49.18 0.12
C LEU A 234 84.08 -49.11 1.59
N GLY A 235 83.16 -48.87 2.52
CA GLY A 235 83.45 -48.84 3.96
C GLY A 235 83.99 -50.17 4.48
N SER A 236 83.32 -51.27 4.15
CA SER A 236 83.76 -52.63 4.49
C SER A 236 85.14 -52.94 3.88
N PHE A 237 85.36 -52.58 2.60
CA PHE A 237 86.64 -52.79 1.93
C PHE A 237 87.81 -52.05 2.63
N LEU A 238 87.63 -50.77 2.96
CA LEU A 238 88.66 -49.98 3.66
C LEU A 238 88.95 -50.53 5.07
N TYR A 239 87.92 -50.94 5.81
CA TYR A 239 88.08 -51.52 7.14
C TYR A 239 88.92 -52.80 7.11
N HIS A 240 88.66 -53.70 6.15
CA HIS A 240 89.41 -54.96 6.00
C HIS A 240 90.83 -54.75 5.51
N LEU A 241 91.06 -53.78 4.63
CA LEU A 241 92.41 -53.37 4.23
C LEU A 241 93.21 -52.88 5.44
N LEU A 242 92.66 -51.96 6.23
CA LEU A 242 93.32 -51.41 7.41
C LEU A 242 93.60 -52.50 8.46
N THR A 243 92.66 -53.41 8.69
CA THR A 243 92.82 -54.54 9.61
C THR A 243 93.92 -55.49 9.14
N SER A 244 93.98 -55.77 7.83
CA SER A 244 95.03 -56.60 7.22
C SER A 244 96.41 -55.93 7.32
N SER A 245 96.50 -54.63 7.02
CA SER A 245 97.73 -53.85 7.18
C SER A 245 98.21 -53.81 8.63
N ALA A 246 97.30 -53.59 9.59
CA ALA A 246 97.62 -53.61 11.02
C ALA A 246 98.13 -54.99 11.47
N ALA A 247 97.49 -56.08 11.00
CA ALA A 247 97.95 -57.45 11.27
C ALA A 247 99.36 -57.72 10.71
N LEU A 248 99.67 -57.21 9.51
CA LEU A 248 101.01 -57.31 8.91
C LEU A 248 102.06 -56.48 9.67
N LEU A 249 101.72 -55.27 10.09
CA LEU A 249 102.62 -54.41 10.89
C LEU A 249 102.95 -55.04 12.24
N LEU A 250 101.94 -55.53 12.98
CA LEU A 250 102.11 -56.18 14.28
C LEU A 250 102.91 -57.50 14.20
N THR A 251 102.89 -58.17 13.04
CA THR A 251 103.59 -59.44 12.81
C THR A 251 104.96 -59.29 12.14
N SER A 252 105.44 -58.06 11.92
CA SER A 252 106.77 -57.77 11.36
C SER A 252 107.93 -58.02 12.34
N SER A 253 107.65 -58.09 13.65
CA SER A 253 108.64 -58.38 14.69
C SER A 253 109.02 -59.87 14.70
N GLN A 254 110.33 -60.19 14.77
CA GLN A 254 110.84 -61.57 14.74
C GLN A 254 110.30 -62.47 15.86
N ARG A 255 109.75 -61.88 16.93
CA ARG A 255 109.22 -62.62 18.08
C ARG A 255 107.78 -63.14 17.89
N THR A 256 107.05 -62.67 16.87
CA THR A 256 105.62 -63.02 16.60
C THR A 256 105.38 -63.61 15.21
N ALA A 257 106.43 -63.91 14.45
CA ALA A 257 106.36 -64.39 13.07
C ALA A 257 105.51 -65.67 12.88
N GLY A 258 105.46 -66.56 13.88
CA GLY A 258 104.65 -67.78 13.85
C GLY A 258 103.14 -67.56 13.87
N ALA A 259 102.66 -66.42 14.39
CA ALA A 259 101.23 -66.11 14.50
C ALA A 259 100.63 -65.43 13.26
N ARG A 260 101.46 -65.06 12.28
CA ARG A 260 101.06 -64.28 11.09
C ARG A 260 100.01 -65.00 10.22
N LEU A 261 100.20 -66.29 9.97
CA LEU A 261 99.28 -67.08 9.16
C LEU A 261 97.92 -67.27 9.86
N VAL A 262 97.93 -67.47 11.18
CA VAL A 262 96.70 -67.66 11.96
C VAL A 262 95.87 -66.38 12.02
N LEU A 263 96.50 -65.21 12.24
CA LEU A 263 95.79 -63.92 12.23
C LEU A 263 95.23 -63.57 10.85
N LEU A 264 95.99 -63.78 9.78
CA LEU A 264 95.50 -63.56 8.41
C LEU A 264 94.37 -64.53 8.04
N ALA A 265 94.45 -65.80 8.46
CA ALA A 265 93.36 -66.76 8.27
C ALA A 265 92.09 -66.34 9.02
N LEU A 266 92.22 -65.79 10.22
CA LEU A 266 91.08 -65.32 11.03
C LEU A 266 90.44 -64.06 10.44
N VAL A 267 91.24 -63.11 9.92
CA VAL A 267 90.74 -61.95 9.15
C VAL A 267 90.04 -62.41 7.87
N GLY A 268 90.62 -63.36 7.13
CA GLY A 268 90.00 -63.94 5.93
C GLY A 268 88.68 -64.65 6.22
N LEU A 269 88.60 -65.38 7.33
CA LEU A 269 87.35 -66.01 7.78
C LEU A 269 86.28 -64.96 8.15
N ASN A 270 86.66 -63.88 8.81
CA ASN A 270 85.73 -62.78 9.12
C ASN A 270 85.19 -62.09 7.86
N VAL A 271 86.04 -61.82 6.87
CA VAL A 271 85.62 -61.27 5.56
C VAL A 271 84.64 -62.22 4.87
N TYR A 272 84.92 -63.52 4.89
CA TYR A 272 84.05 -64.52 4.27
C TYR A 272 82.68 -64.56 4.96
N LEU A 273 82.65 -64.61 6.30
CA LEU A 273 81.41 -64.60 7.07
C LEU A 273 80.59 -63.32 6.83
N GLU A 274 81.23 -62.15 6.81
CA GLU A 274 80.56 -60.87 6.55
C GLU A 274 79.93 -60.82 5.15
N ARG A 275 80.61 -61.33 4.12
CA ARG A 275 80.08 -61.40 2.75
C ARG A 275 78.94 -62.40 2.60
N VAL A 276 78.98 -63.51 3.32
CA VAL A 276 77.87 -64.48 3.34
C VAL A 276 76.65 -63.89 4.05
N VAL A 277 76.83 -63.23 5.19
CA VAL A 277 75.72 -62.61 5.93
C VAL A 277 75.12 -61.43 5.16
N SER A 278 75.96 -60.59 4.55
CA SER A 278 75.50 -59.41 3.78
C SER A 278 74.98 -59.76 2.39
N GLY A 279 75.27 -60.95 1.86
CA GLY A 279 74.75 -61.43 0.57
C GLY A 279 73.47 -62.25 0.67
N VAL A 280 73.04 -62.59 1.89
CA VAL A 280 71.82 -63.38 2.17
C VAL A 280 70.61 -62.49 2.53
N VAL A 281 70.83 -61.18 2.73
CA VAL A 281 69.81 -60.15 2.97
C VAL A 281 69.74 -59.20 1.78
#